data_AF-A0A969P112-F1
#
_entry.id   AF-A0A969P112-F1
#
_cell.length_a   1.000
_cell.length_b   1.000
_cell.length_c   1.000
_cell.angle_alpha   90.00
_cell.angle_beta   90.00
_cell.angle_gamma   90.00
#
_symmetry.space_group_name_H-M   'P 1'
#
loop_
_entity.id
_entity.type
_entity.pdbx_description
1 polymer ?
#
loop_
_entity_poly.entity_id
_entity_poly.type
_entity_poly.pdbx_seq_one_letter_code
_entity_poly.pdbx_strand_id
1 'polypeptide(L)'
;LIAGYNMLFPNRPHHVARAMLSNDAWYEHEARELRLEQAFASRLEFSTQWGLGIAMQSDDGASSRLAYGQGAVLFVYRDSRGYMGIAAQSRSHVDLAPVYTSLRQVDPLADWYLHPNHRMLLCGTNKSPPRQTSRLSLQELVDIICEKRKQTRRHH
;
A
#
# COMPACT_ATOMS: atom_id res chain seq x y z
N LEU A 1 -17.88 -9.54 23.58
CA LEU A 1 -18.25 -10.72 22.76
C LEU A 1 -17.97 -12.04 23.50
N ILE A 2 -16.73 -12.32 23.90
CA ILE A 2 -16.36 -13.56 24.63
C ILE A 2 -17.14 -13.69 25.96
N ALA A 3 -17.26 -12.62 26.74
CA ALA A 3 -18.03 -12.64 27.99
C ALA A 3 -19.50 -13.05 27.82
N GLY A 4 -20.15 -12.61 26.73
CA GLY A 4 -21.53 -12.99 26.40
C GLY A 4 -21.66 -14.46 26.04
N TYR A 5 -20.75 -14.99 25.24
CA TYR A 5 -20.73 -16.42 24.90
C TYR A 5 -20.39 -17.30 26.10
N ASN A 6 -19.50 -16.87 26.99
CA ASN A 6 -19.21 -17.56 28.24
C ASN A 6 -20.44 -17.59 29.17
N MET A 7 -21.28 -16.56 29.18
CA MET A 7 -22.55 -16.58 29.94
C MET A 7 -23.56 -17.56 29.36
N LEU A 8 -23.64 -17.69 28.03
CA LEU A 8 -24.56 -18.63 27.36
C LEU A 8 -24.06 -20.09 27.41
N PHE A 9 -22.75 -20.30 27.46
CA PHE A 9 -22.12 -21.62 27.37
C PHE A 9 -21.02 -21.81 28.44
N PRO A 10 -21.33 -21.67 29.75
CA PRO A 10 -20.33 -21.58 30.82
C PRO A 10 -19.46 -22.83 30.97
N ASN A 11 -20.00 -24.01 30.66
CA ASN A 11 -19.29 -25.29 30.75
C ASN A 11 -18.98 -25.91 29.38
N ARG A 12 -19.06 -25.12 28.30
CA ARG A 12 -18.81 -25.60 26.92
C ARG A 12 -17.76 -24.72 26.21
N PRO A 13 -16.50 -24.73 26.66
CA PRO A 13 -15.44 -23.87 26.11
C PRO A 13 -15.22 -24.10 24.61
N HIS A 14 -15.42 -25.32 24.10
CA HIS A 14 -15.31 -25.60 22.67
C HIS A 14 -16.38 -24.90 21.81
N HIS A 15 -17.58 -24.67 22.34
CA HIS A 15 -18.63 -23.93 21.63
C HIS A 15 -18.31 -22.44 21.54
N VAL A 16 -17.77 -21.88 22.63
CA VAL A 16 -17.29 -20.50 22.66
C VAL A 16 -16.13 -20.33 21.68
N ALA A 17 -15.14 -21.22 21.72
CA ALA A 17 -14.00 -21.19 20.80
C ALA A 17 -14.44 -21.27 19.34
N ARG A 18 -15.37 -22.18 18.99
CA ARG A 18 -15.90 -22.32 17.63
C ARG A 18 -16.66 -21.08 17.17
N ALA A 19 -17.44 -20.44 18.04
CA ALA A 19 -18.12 -19.18 17.74
C ALA A 19 -17.14 -18.00 17.60
N MET A 20 -15.96 -18.07 18.22
CA MET A 20 -14.93 -17.04 18.11
C MET A 20 -14.10 -17.16 16.83
N LEU A 21 -14.03 -18.33 16.17
CA LEU A 21 -13.26 -18.49 14.92
C LEU A 21 -13.66 -17.50 13.82
N SER A 22 -14.96 -17.25 13.63
CA SER A 22 -15.43 -16.23 12.68
C SER A 22 -15.19 -14.80 13.18
N ASN A 23 -15.20 -14.60 14.50
CA ASN A 23 -15.00 -13.29 15.11
C ASN A 23 -13.52 -12.87 15.14
N ASP A 24 -12.60 -13.84 15.10
CA ASP A 24 -11.16 -13.59 15.02
C ASP A 24 -10.79 -12.92 13.70
N ALA A 25 -11.28 -13.48 12.58
CA ALA A 25 -11.09 -12.87 11.26
C ALA A 25 -11.69 -11.46 11.16
N TRP A 26 -12.87 -11.24 11.76
CA TRP A 26 -13.48 -9.92 11.85
C TRP A 26 -12.64 -8.96 12.70
N TYR A 27 -12.19 -9.39 13.87
CA TYR A 27 -11.39 -8.58 14.77
C TYR A 27 -10.06 -8.15 14.13
N GLU A 28 -9.36 -9.08 13.48
CA GLU A 28 -8.13 -8.76 12.74
C GLU A 28 -8.38 -7.81 11.57
N HIS A 29 -9.50 -7.94 10.87
CA HIS A 29 -9.90 -6.98 9.84
C HIS A 29 -10.08 -5.57 10.40
N GLU A 30 -10.83 -5.42 11.49
CA GLU A 30 -11.06 -4.12 12.13
C GLU A 30 -9.78 -3.52 12.70
N ALA A 31 -8.97 -4.33 13.39
CA ALA A 31 -7.66 -3.91 13.90
C ALA A 31 -6.75 -3.43 12.76
N ARG A 32 -6.76 -4.12 11.62
CA ARG A 32 -6.03 -3.72 10.41
C ARG A 32 -6.53 -2.39 9.84
N GLU A 33 -7.84 -2.18 9.74
CA GLU A 33 -8.38 -0.90 9.27
C GLU A 33 -7.98 0.26 10.19
N LEU A 34 -8.03 0.07 11.52
CA LEU A 34 -7.56 1.08 12.48
C LEU A 34 -6.08 1.43 12.30
N ARG A 35 -5.21 0.43 12.09
CA ARG A 35 -3.78 0.66 11.82
C ARG A 35 -3.57 1.41 10.51
N LEU A 36 -4.34 1.09 9.47
CA LEU A 36 -4.29 1.81 8.19
C LEU A 36 -4.74 3.26 8.31
N GLU A 37 -5.79 3.55 9.09
CA GLU A 37 -6.25 4.91 9.33
C GLU A 37 -5.23 5.73 10.12
N GLN A 38 -4.58 5.13 11.13
CA GLN A 38 -3.48 5.75 11.86
C GLN A 38 -2.29 6.07 10.94
N ALA A 39 -1.88 5.12 10.09
CA ALA A 39 -0.81 5.36 9.11
C ALA A 39 -1.19 6.45 8.09
N PHE A 40 -2.46 6.50 7.68
CA PHE A 40 -2.98 7.50 6.74
C PHE A 40 -3.02 8.91 7.32
N ALA A 41 -3.13 9.06 8.64
CA ALA A 41 -3.03 10.36 9.30
C ALA A 41 -1.64 11.02 9.07
N SER A 42 -0.59 10.20 8.96
CA SER A 42 0.80 10.62 8.71
C SER A 42 1.23 10.47 7.24
N ARG A 43 0.26 10.43 6.31
CA ARG A 43 0.53 10.27 4.89
C ARG A 43 1.35 11.43 4.30
N LEU A 44 2.07 11.13 3.23
CA LEU A 44 2.74 12.11 2.39
C LEU A 44 1.87 12.38 1.16
N GLU A 45 1.51 13.64 0.94
CA GLU A 45 0.81 14.08 -0.26
C GLU A 45 1.80 14.70 -1.24
N PHE A 46 1.66 14.38 -2.52
CA PHE A 46 2.55 14.88 -3.57
C PHE A 46 1.81 15.05 -4.89
N SER A 47 2.36 15.89 -5.77
CA SER A 47 1.75 16.19 -7.07
C SER A 47 2.51 15.49 -8.19
N THR A 48 1.78 14.72 -8.99
CA THR A 48 2.30 14.02 -10.17
C THR A 48 1.76 14.64 -11.46
N GLN A 49 2.29 14.22 -12.61
CA GLN A 49 1.74 14.61 -13.90
C GLN A 49 0.29 14.14 -14.14
N TRP A 50 -0.20 13.18 -13.34
CA TRP A 50 -1.55 12.63 -13.46
C TRP A 50 -2.52 13.16 -12.39
N GLY A 51 -2.04 13.92 -11.42
CA GLY A 51 -2.83 14.42 -10.29
C GLY A 51 -2.21 14.12 -8.93
N LEU A 52 -3.05 14.16 -7.89
CA LEU A 52 -2.65 13.93 -6.50
C LEU A 52 -2.17 12.49 -6.30
N GLY A 53 -1.01 12.36 -5.67
CA GLY A 53 -0.47 11.10 -5.15
C GLY A 53 -0.46 11.10 -3.64
N ILE A 54 -0.76 9.95 -3.03
CA ILE A 54 -0.68 9.74 -1.58
C ILE A 54 0.27 8.59 -1.30
N ALA A 55 1.28 8.83 -0.48
CA ALA A 55 2.24 7.83 -0.03
C ALA A 55 2.07 7.56 1.46
N MET A 56 2.19 6.30 1.87
CA MET A 56 2.10 5.92 3.28
C MET A 56 3.12 4.84 3.65
N GLN A 57 3.50 4.82 4.93
CA GLN A 57 4.33 3.77 5.50
C GLN A 57 3.50 2.93 6.46
N SER A 58 3.39 1.62 6.19
CA SER A 58 2.53 0.71 6.95
C SER A 58 2.85 -0.76 6.66
N ASP A 59 2.83 -1.60 7.69
CA ASP A 59 3.00 -3.06 7.59
C ASP A 59 1.78 -3.78 7.02
N ASP A 60 0.62 -3.14 7.08
CA ASP A 60 -0.63 -3.64 6.48
C ASP A 60 -0.76 -3.27 4.99
N GLY A 61 0.28 -2.63 4.42
CA GLY A 61 0.30 -2.09 3.07
C GLY A 61 -0.44 -0.76 2.99
N ALA A 62 -1.05 -0.48 1.83
CA ALA A 62 -1.90 0.71 1.64
C ALA A 62 -3.38 0.41 1.46
N SER A 63 -4.17 1.44 1.71
CA SER A 63 -5.62 1.45 1.45
C SER A 63 -5.94 2.33 0.25
N SER A 64 -6.31 1.68 -0.86
CA SER A 64 -6.85 2.37 -2.04
C SER A 64 -8.14 3.13 -1.72
N ARG A 65 -8.97 2.61 -0.79
CA ARG A 65 -10.18 3.27 -0.28
C ARG A 65 -9.85 4.64 0.32
N LEU A 66 -8.89 4.69 1.26
CA LEU A 66 -8.50 5.93 1.91
C LEU A 66 -7.87 6.92 0.91
N ALA A 67 -6.94 6.45 0.07
CA ALA A 67 -6.24 7.30 -0.88
C ALA A 67 -7.18 7.90 -1.94
N TYR A 68 -7.97 7.06 -2.63
CA TYR A 68 -8.88 7.53 -3.67
C TYR A 68 -10.07 8.30 -3.09
N GLY A 69 -10.48 8.01 -1.86
CA GLY A 69 -11.47 8.80 -1.13
C GLY A 69 -11.03 10.25 -0.87
N GLN A 70 -9.71 10.50 -0.76
CA GLN A 70 -9.13 11.85 -0.70
C GLN A 70 -8.83 12.45 -2.08
N GLY A 71 -9.32 11.84 -3.17
CA GLY A 71 -9.13 12.36 -4.52
C GLY A 71 -7.77 12.05 -5.14
N ALA A 72 -6.98 11.16 -4.54
CA ALA A 72 -5.73 10.72 -5.15
C ALA A 72 -5.99 9.90 -6.42
N VAL A 73 -5.12 10.09 -7.41
CA VAL A 73 -5.07 9.27 -8.64
C VAL A 73 -4.06 8.13 -8.49
N LEU A 74 -3.06 8.33 -7.62
CA LEU A 74 -2.01 7.39 -7.28
C LEU A 74 -1.93 7.15 -5.78
N PHE A 75 -1.68 5.91 -5.38
CA PHE A 75 -1.19 5.63 -4.03
C PHE A 75 0.12 4.86 -4.07
N VAL A 76 0.94 5.09 -3.03
CA VAL A 76 2.25 4.49 -2.84
C VAL A 76 2.34 3.95 -1.43
N TYR A 77 2.99 2.81 -1.25
CA TYR A 77 3.27 2.29 0.09
C TYR A 77 4.66 1.71 0.22
N ARG A 78 5.15 1.70 1.46
CA ARG A 78 6.31 0.93 1.90
C ARG A 78 6.02 0.31 3.26
N ASP A 79 6.40 -0.94 3.46
CA ASP A 79 6.36 -1.61 4.77
C ASP A 79 7.75 -1.72 5.41
N SER A 80 7.80 -2.19 6.67
CA SER A 80 9.06 -2.39 7.41
C SER A 80 9.95 -3.49 6.83
N ARG A 81 9.38 -4.45 6.07
CA ARG A 81 10.14 -5.50 5.37
C ARG A 81 10.78 -4.99 4.08
N GLY A 82 10.43 -3.77 3.65
CA GLY A 82 10.89 -3.18 2.40
C GLY A 82 10.02 -3.57 1.20
N TYR A 83 8.84 -4.15 1.43
CA TYR A 83 7.84 -4.31 0.38
C TYR A 83 7.24 -2.96 0.06
N MET A 84 7.08 -2.70 -1.23
CA MET A 84 6.55 -1.42 -1.69
C MET A 84 5.78 -1.57 -2.98
N GLY A 85 4.93 -0.59 -3.25
CA GLY A 85 4.14 -0.59 -4.46
C GLY A 85 3.57 0.77 -4.78
N ILE A 86 3.27 0.95 -6.07
CA ILE A 86 2.59 2.10 -6.64
C ILE A 86 1.37 1.56 -7.36
N ALA A 87 0.20 2.13 -7.12
CA ALA A 87 -0.99 1.74 -7.84
C ALA A 87 -1.84 2.96 -8.18
N ALA A 88 -2.43 2.90 -9.37
CA ALA A 88 -3.28 3.94 -9.91
C ALA A 88 -4.76 3.56 -9.82
N GLN A 89 -5.61 4.58 -9.74
CA GLN A 89 -7.05 4.39 -9.80
C GLN A 89 -7.42 3.71 -11.12
N SER A 90 -8.31 2.70 -11.07
CA SER A 90 -8.56 1.80 -12.20
C SER A 90 -9.07 2.50 -13.47
N ARG A 91 -9.77 3.64 -13.32
CA ARG A 91 -10.31 4.44 -14.43
C ARG A 91 -9.42 5.61 -14.85
N SER A 92 -8.18 5.68 -14.35
CA SER A 92 -7.25 6.75 -14.69
C SER A 92 -6.47 6.48 -15.99
N HIS A 93 -5.91 7.55 -16.55
CA HIS A 93 -5.00 7.51 -17.69
C HIS A 93 -3.53 7.34 -17.27
N VAL A 94 -3.27 6.87 -16.05
CA VAL A 94 -1.91 6.66 -15.54
C VAL A 94 -1.22 5.53 -16.31
N ASP A 95 0.04 5.77 -16.67
CA ASP A 95 0.97 4.77 -17.20
C ASP A 95 2.27 4.80 -16.38
N LEU A 96 2.52 3.73 -15.61
CA LEU A 96 3.70 3.61 -14.76
C LEU A 96 4.92 3.04 -15.49
N ALA A 97 4.84 2.70 -16.78
CA ALA A 97 6.00 2.21 -17.53
C ALA A 97 7.22 3.15 -17.45
N PRO A 98 7.09 4.49 -17.54
CA PRO A 98 8.24 5.38 -17.37
C PRO A 98 8.83 5.34 -15.96
N VAL A 99 7.99 5.21 -14.93
CA VAL A 99 8.44 5.09 -13.54
C VAL A 99 9.20 3.77 -13.34
N TYR A 100 8.69 2.69 -13.95
CA TYR A 100 9.37 1.40 -13.97
C TYR A 100 10.77 1.48 -14.58
N THR A 101 10.90 2.15 -15.74
CA THR A 101 12.20 2.36 -16.37
C THR A 101 13.17 3.10 -15.46
N SER A 102 12.72 4.17 -14.79
CA SER A 102 13.54 4.89 -13.80
C SER A 102 13.94 4.00 -12.64
N LEU A 103 13.01 3.22 -12.06
CA LEU A 103 13.29 2.28 -10.97
C LEU A 103 14.33 1.22 -11.37
N ARG A 104 14.27 0.70 -12.60
CA ARG A 104 15.27 -0.25 -13.10
C ARG A 104 16.67 0.35 -13.23
N GLN A 105 16.80 1.68 -13.31
CA GLN A 105 18.09 2.38 -13.36
C GLN A 105 18.61 2.72 -11.97
N VAL A 106 17.76 3.27 -11.10
CA VAL A 106 18.17 3.76 -9.77
C VAL A 106 18.18 2.66 -8.71
N ASP A 107 17.41 1.60 -8.90
CA ASP A 107 17.27 0.46 -7.99
C ASP A 107 17.36 -0.88 -8.77
N PRO A 108 18.50 -1.13 -9.45
CA PRO A 108 18.63 -2.22 -10.42
C PRO A 108 18.58 -3.62 -9.81
N LEU A 109 18.88 -3.72 -8.51
CA LEU A 109 18.93 -4.96 -7.76
C LEU A 109 17.55 -5.39 -7.23
N ALA A 110 16.61 -4.46 -7.05
CA ALA A 110 15.29 -4.81 -6.54
C ALA A 110 14.44 -5.50 -7.60
N ASP A 111 13.64 -6.48 -7.16
CA ASP A 111 12.69 -7.21 -8.00
C ASP A 111 11.41 -6.39 -8.21
N TRP A 112 11.50 -5.31 -8.97
CA TRP A 112 10.34 -4.54 -9.41
C TRP A 112 9.57 -5.27 -10.50
N TYR A 113 8.25 -5.37 -10.30
CA TYR A 113 7.29 -5.95 -11.23
C TYR A 113 6.29 -4.89 -11.68
N LEU A 114 6.18 -4.68 -12.99
CA LEU A 114 5.14 -3.88 -13.63
C LEU A 114 4.01 -4.79 -14.10
N HIS A 115 2.80 -4.54 -13.60
CA HIS A 115 1.61 -5.27 -14.05
C HIS A 115 1.29 -4.92 -15.52
N PRO A 116 0.78 -5.85 -16.36
CA PRO A 116 0.56 -5.64 -17.80
C PRO A 116 -0.34 -4.46 -18.17
N ASN A 117 -1.21 -4.00 -17.27
CA ASN A 117 -2.04 -2.80 -17.50
C ASN A 117 -1.30 -1.48 -17.22
N HIS A 118 -0.04 -1.56 -16.81
CA HIS A 118 0.85 -0.46 -16.43
C HIS A 118 0.33 0.46 -15.32
N ARG A 119 -0.68 0.04 -14.55
CA ARG A 119 -1.28 0.83 -13.46
C ARG A 119 -0.85 0.37 -12.08
N MET A 120 0.00 -0.65 -12.01
CA MET A 120 0.50 -1.18 -10.75
C MET A 120 1.97 -1.59 -10.89
N LEU A 121 2.77 -1.13 -9.94
CA LEU A 121 4.16 -1.53 -9.71
C LEU A 121 4.28 -2.12 -8.32
N LEU A 122 4.98 -3.24 -8.19
CA LEU A 122 5.19 -3.92 -6.91
C LEU A 122 6.65 -4.34 -6.78
N CYS A 123 7.19 -4.21 -5.59
CA CYS A 123 8.42 -4.86 -5.14
C CYS A 123 8.06 -5.67 -3.90
N GLY A 124 7.54 -6.88 -4.12
CA GLY A 124 7.15 -7.78 -3.03
C GLY A 124 5.74 -7.59 -2.48
N THR A 125 5.13 -8.71 -2.10
CA THR A 125 3.88 -8.79 -1.32
C THR A 125 3.95 -10.01 -0.39
N ASN A 126 3.02 -10.11 0.58
CA ASN A 126 2.90 -11.30 1.41
C ASN A 126 2.68 -12.60 0.61
N LYS A 127 1.91 -12.53 -0.48
CA LYS A 127 1.57 -13.69 -1.31
C LYS A 127 2.66 -14.05 -2.31
N SER A 128 3.49 -13.07 -2.66
CA SER A 128 4.59 -13.22 -3.60
C SER A 128 5.75 -12.34 -3.13
N PRO A 129 6.56 -12.83 -2.18
CA PRO A 129 7.75 -12.14 -1.71
C PRO A 129 8.73 -11.89 -2.87
N PRO A 130 9.47 -10.77 -2.87
CA PRO A 130 10.53 -10.54 -3.84
C PRO A 130 11.76 -11.38 -3.47
N ARG A 131 12.65 -11.69 -4.42
CA ARG A 131 13.96 -12.27 -4.08
C ARG A 131 14.86 -11.19 -3.50
N GLN A 132 14.73 -9.96 -4.00
CA GLN A 132 15.44 -8.80 -3.47
C GLN A 132 14.50 -7.59 -3.30
N THR A 133 14.43 -7.08 -2.07
CA THR A 133 13.66 -5.88 -1.71
C THR A 133 14.38 -4.61 -2.11
N SER A 134 13.61 -3.56 -2.35
CA SER A 134 14.12 -2.23 -2.62
C SER A 134 14.64 -1.55 -1.33
N ARG A 135 15.77 -0.86 -1.47
CA ARG A 135 16.36 -0.04 -0.40
C ARG A 135 15.82 1.39 -0.35
N LEU A 136 15.00 1.78 -1.34
CA LEU A 136 14.46 3.14 -1.43
C LEU A 136 13.54 3.46 -0.27
N SER A 137 13.79 4.55 0.45
CA SER A 137 12.83 5.13 1.37
C SER A 137 11.53 5.51 0.65
N LEU A 138 10.45 5.70 1.43
CA LEU A 138 9.18 6.16 0.88
C LEU A 138 9.34 7.52 0.17
N GLN A 139 10.18 8.41 0.71
CA GLN A 139 10.44 9.72 0.11
C GLN A 139 11.21 9.62 -1.22
N GLU A 140 12.24 8.79 -1.29
CA GLU A 140 12.99 8.58 -2.55
C GLU A 140 12.09 8.00 -3.65
N LEU A 141 11.18 7.09 -3.29
CA LEU A 141 10.19 6.55 -4.23
C LEU A 141 9.24 7.65 -4.73
N VAL A 142 8.78 8.53 -3.84
CA VAL A 142 7.97 9.71 -4.21
C VAL A 142 8.74 10.64 -5.13
N ASP A 143 10.02 10.90 -4.84
CA ASP A 143 10.86 11.78 -5.64
C ASP A 143 11.03 11.26 -7.08
N ILE A 144 11.25 9.95 -7.25
CA ILE A 144 11.34 9.29 -8.57
C ILE A 144 10.03 9.46 -9.36
N ILE A 145 8.87 9.33 -8.71
CA ILE A 145 7.56 9.53 -9.34
C ILE A 145 7.40 11.00 -9.78
N CYS A 146 7.93 11.94 -9.01
CA CYS A 146 7.80 13.39 -9.26
C CYS A 146 8.84 13.95 -10.23
N GLU A 147 9.96 13.26 -10.47
CA GLU A 147 11.16 13.82 -11.09
C GLU A 147 10.94 14.37 -12.52
N LYS A 148 9.97 13.82 -13.26
CA LYS A 148 9.61 14.33 -14.60
C LYS A 148 9.15 15.80 -14.60
N ARG A 149 8.67 16.33 -13.47
CA ARG A 149 8.25 17.74 -13.38
C ARG A 149 9.42 18.72 -13.29
N LYS A 150 10.61 18.27 -12.84
CA LYS A 150 11.80 19.12 -12.70
C LYS A 150 12.52 19.34 -14.04
N GLN A 151 12.46 18.38 -14.96
CA GLN A 151 13.09 18.50 -16.28
C GLN A 151 12.33 19.47 -17.21
N THR A 152 11.00 19.51 -17.15
CA THR A 152 10.19 20.44 -17.96
C THR A 152 10.35 21.91 -17.55
N ARG A 153 10.71 22.18 -16.28
CA ARG A 153 10.91 23.55 -15.77
C ARG A 153 12.31 24.13 -16.02
N ARG A 154 13.26 23.34 -16.53
CA ARG A 154 14.62 23.81 -16.85
C ARG A 154 14.78 24.25 -18.32
N HIS A 155 13.70 24.23 -19.10
CA HIS A 155 13.69 24.60 -20.53
C HIS A 155 12.76 25.80 -20.85
N HIS A 156 12.46 26.65 -19.86
CA HIS A 156 11.78 27.92 -20.05
C HIS A 156 12.58 29.05 -19.43
#